data_AF-A0AAV2QUA8-F1
#
_entry.id   AF-A0AAV2QUA8-F1
#
_cell.length_a   1.000
_cell.length_b   1.000
_cell.length_c   1.000
_cell.angle_alpha   90.00
_cell.angle_beta   90.00
_cell.angle_gamma   90.00
#
_symmetry.space_group_name_H-M   'P 1'
#
loop_
_entity.id
_entity.type
_entity.pdbx_description
1 polymer ?
#
loop_
_entity_poly.entity_id
_entity_poly.type
_entity_poly.pdbx_seq_one_letter_code
_entity_poly.pdbx_strand_id
1 'polypeptide(L)'
;SYPALLSVPCVTSDEGLERLARCYRHSRLPVITWRHPRTKALLLRGAGFHAKGVMIGSTSEASYQLEQEKYLGAIVGCTPVSVLRDGSSWRLTDSSLSINSLVLAAGGGTLEVPQYQASYNTLTPEVGRKSNPISKAMNTLRITAGPRLSVDSTDQTNEPALAFQKAALYVFGEKTNIKHIKTDTYHKTEFIPMDFHDVRQVKASFKKLMRASVPSTVSNDQEHSFFRSVENSEWLSQLETLLQCSGAIVDLIDLLGASVMVLLEDGWDITAQVSSLAQLCLDPYYRTIEGFRVLIEKDWLAFGHRFNHRSNILQSSQASGFAPMFLQFLDAVHQIQRQFPLSFEFNEYYLKFLAYHYVSGRFRTFLSDSECERAELGIMTEEDKRGSLSRHLKSVETSDDDIYPG
;
A
#
# COMPACT_ATOMS: atom_id res chain seq x y z
N SER A 1 9.53 8.53 15.25
CA SER A 1 9.71 8.29 13.80
C SER A 1 8.55 8.82 12.95
N TYR A 2 7.49 9.35 13.55
CA TYR A 2 6.48 10.12 12.84
C TYR A 2 6.92 11.57 12.63
N PRO A 3 6.26 12.28 11.71
CA PRO A 3 6.55 13.67 11.48
C PRO A 3 6.13 14.55 12.67
N ALA A 4 6.62 15.79 12.70
CA ALA A 4 6.32 16.74 13.77
C ALA A 4 4.82 17.09 13.87
N LEU A 5 4.09 17.01 12.75
CA LEU A 5 2.66 17.33 12.66
C LEU A 5 1.86 16.11 12.23
N LEU A 6 0.78 15.82 12.97
CA LEU A 6 -0.10 14.68 12.70
C LEU A 6 -1.54 15.16 12.55
N SER A 7 -2.25 14.60 11.55
CA SER A 7 -3.67 14.83 11.36
C SER A 7 -4.47 13.70 12.00
N VAL A 8 -5.31 14.06 12.98
CA VAL A 8 -6.14 13.15 13.78
C VAL A 8 -7.56 13.73 13.94
N PRO A 9 -8.57 12.91 14.29
CA PRO A 9 -9.90 13.41 14.60
C PRO A 9 -9.90 14.43 15.74
N CYS A 10 -10.64 15.52 15.58
CA CYS A 10 -10.70 16.61 16.56
C CYS A 10 -11.29 16.21 17.92
N VAL A 11 -12.03 15.10 17.98
CA VAL A 11 -12.64 14.58 19.20
C VAL A 11 -11.65 13.82 20.09
N THR A 12 -10.46 13.51 19.58
CA THR A 12 -9.43 12.77 20.33
C THR A 12 -8.50 13.75 21.04
N SER A 13 -8.33 13.60 22.36
CA SER A 13 -7.40 14.41 23.15
C SER A 13 -5.96 13.90 23.02
N ASP A 14 -4.97 14.79 23.24
CA ASP A 14 -3.55 14.43 23.18
C ASP A 14 -3.18 13.31 24.17
N GLU A 15 -3.71 13.35 25.40
CA GLU A 15 -3.53 12.25 26.37
C GLU A 15 -4.13 10.93 25.89
N GLY A 16 -5.24 11.00 25.13
CA GLY A 16 -5.86 9.84 24.49
C GLY A 16 -4.97 9.27 23.39
N LEU A 17 -4.34 10.14 22.59
CA LEU A 17 -3.39 9.75 21.54
C LEU A 17 -2.12 9.11 22.13
N GLU A 18 -1.59 9.62 23.24
CA GLU A 18 -0.44 9.01 23.92
C GLU A 18 -0.76 7.59 24.42
N ARG A 19 -1.96 7.40 25.00
CA ARG A 19 -2.43 6.08 25.42
C ARG A 19 -2.66 5.16 24.23
N LEU A 20 -3.28 5.66 23.16
CA LEU A 20 -3.53 4.94 21.91
C LEU A 20 -2.22 4.49 21.25
N ALA A 21 -1.20 5.34 21.23
CA ALA A 21 0.09 5.05 20.62
C ALA A 21 0.72 3.77 21.20
N ARG A 22 0.54 3.50 22.50
CA ARG A 22 1.06 2.29 23.15
C ARG A 22 0.44 0.99 22.61
N CYS A 23 -0.73 1.04 21.96
CA CYS A 23 -1.35 -0.13 21.32
C CYS A 23 -0.60 -0.57 20.04
N TYR A 24 0.11 0.35 19.39
CA TYR A 24 0.71 0.15 18.07
C TYR A 24 2.23 0.00 18.15
N ARG A 25 2.80 -0.88 17.33
CA ARG A 25 4.26 -1.09 17.30
C ARG A 25 4.97 0.23 17.05
N HIS A 26 6.09 0.44 17.73
CA HIS A 26 6.91 1.66 17.63
C HIS A 26 6.14 2.96 17.94
N SER A 27 5.01 2.87 18.65
CA SER A 27 4.13 4.00 18.96
C SER A 27 3.58 4.72 17.72
N ARG A 28 3.44 4.01 16.60
CA ARG A 28 2.95 4.55 15.33
C ARG A 28 1.45 4.32 15.21
N LEU A 29 0.69 5.16 15.93
CA LEU A 29 -0.77 5.16 15.89
C LEU A 29 -1.30 5.44 14.47
N PRO A 30 -2.53 5.05 14.12
CA PRO A 30 -3.09 5.34 12.80
C PRO A 30 -3.34 6.84 12.65
N VAL A 31 -2.80 7.47 11.59
CA VAL A 31 -2.98 8.90 11.31
C VAL A 31 -3.47 9.12 9.89
N ILE A 32 -4.17 10.23 9.68
CA ILE A 32 -4.76 10.60 8.39
C ILE A 32 -3.65 11.13 7.46
N THR A 33 -3.59 10.60 6.24
CA THR A 33 -2.57 10.97 5.24
C THR A 33 -3.13 11.56 3.96
N TRP A 34 -4.39 11.27 3.66
CA TRP A 34 -5.09 11.81 2.51
C TRP A 34 -6.60 11.79 2.76
N ARG A 35 -7.31 12.72 2.13
CA ARG A 35 -8.76 12.85 2.19
C ARG A 35 -9.33 13.05 0.80
N HIS A 36 -10.32 12.23 0.46
CA HIS A 36 -10.95 12.29 -0.85
C HIS A 36 -11.71 13.61 -1.06
N PRO A 37 -11.50 14.34 -2.18
CA PRO A 37 -12.11 15.66 -2.37
C PRO A 37 -13.64 15.60 -2.51
N ARG A 38 -14.18 14.57 -3.17
CA ARG A 38 -15.63 14.36 -3.37
C ARG A 38 -16.30 13.61 -2.21
N THR A 39 -15.98 12.33 -2.07
CA THR A 39 -16.59 11.47 -1.03
C THR A 39 -16.30 12.00 0.37
N LYS A 40 -15.11 12.58 0.62
CA LYS A 40 -14.57 12.91 1.95
C LYS A 40 -14.10 11.70 2.77
N ALA A 41 -14.04 10.52 2.15
CA ALA A 41 -13.39 9.33 2.70
C ALA A 41 -11.92 9.60 3.07
N LEU A 42 -11.43 8.91 4.09
CA LEU A 42 -10.09 9.12 4.64
C LEU A 42 -9.18 7.93 4.34
N LEU A 43 -7.92 8.20 4.01
CA LEU A 43 -6.85 7.21 4.00
C LEU A 43 -5.98 7.42 5.23
N LEU A 44 -5.90 6.39 6.07
CA LEU A 44 -5.10 6.35 7.27
C LEU A 44 -3.98 5.33 7.16
N ARG A 45 -2.86 5.61 7.82
CA ARG A 45 -1.74 4.68 7.94
C ARG A 45 -1.25 4.58 9.38
N GLY A 46 -0.77 3.41 9.77
CA GLY A 46 -0.20 3.14 11.09
C GLY A 46 0.71 1.92 11.06
N ALA A 47 1.30 1.59 12.21
CA ALA A 47 1.88 0.27 12.40
C ALA A 47 0.81 -0.76 12.75
N GLY A 48 1.16 -2.04 12.68
CA GLY A 48 0.33 -3.11 13.21
C GLY A 48 0.20 -3.03 14.74
N PHE A 49 -0.76 -3.80 15.27
CA PHE A 49 -0.93 -3.96 16.70
C PHE A 49 0.25 -4.71 17.33
N HIS A 50 0.47 -4.49 18.62
CA HIS A 50 1.30 -5.41 19.41
C HIS A 50 0.59 -6.78 19.49
N ALA A 51 1.31 -7.87 19.21
CA ALA A 51 0.81 -9.20 19.51
C ALA A 51 0.62 -9.30 21.04
N LYS A 52 -0.51 -9.86 21.50
CA LYS A 52 -0.78 -10.07 22.93
C LYS A 52 0.39 -10.87 23.53
N GLY A 53 1.18 -10.21 24.37
CA GLY A 53 2.41 -10.76 24.92
C GLY A 53 3.34 -9.75 25.59
N VAL A 54 3.31 -8.48 25.18
CA VAL A 54 4.23 -7.45 25.72
C VAL A 54 3.55 -6.49 26.71
N MET A 55 2.24 -6.61 26.90
CA MET A 55 1.47 -5.88 27.93
C MET A 55 0.75 -6.89 28.85
N ILE A 56 1.48 -7.91 29.32
CA ILE A 56 0.94 -8.87 30.29
C ILE A 56 1.03 -8.27 31.70
N GLY A 57 -0.11 -7.92 32.27
CA GLY A 57 -0.31 -8.03 33.73
C GLY A 57 -0.88 -6.86 34.52
N SER A 58 -1.66 -5.93 33.98
CA SER A 58 -2.38 -4.97 34.85
C SER A 58 -3.70 -4.47 34.27
N THR A 59 -4.54 -3.92 35.15
CA THR A 59 -5.81 -3.19 34.94
C THR A 59 -5.82 -2.16 33.79
N SER A 60 -4.67 -1.90 33.18
CA SER A 60 -4.45 -0.98 32.07
C SER A 60 -4.85 -1.52 30.69
N GLU A 61 -4.92 -2.84 30.45
CA GLU A 61 -5.30 -3.42 29.14
C GLU A 61 -6.70 -2.97 28.66
N ALA A 62 -7.66 -2.87 29.59
CA ALA A 62 -9.01 -2.42 29.30
C ALA A 62 -9.06 -0.91 28.93
N SER A 63 -8.19 -0.10 29.53
CA SER A 63 -8.13 1.33 29.25
C SER A 63 -7.60 1.62 27.84
N TYR A 64 -6.64 0.83 27.37
CA TYR A 64 -6.06 0.98 26.03
C TYR A 64 -7.00 0.50 24.93
N GLN A 65 -7.72 -0.61 25.15
CA GLN A 65 -8.76 -1.09 24.23
C GLN A 65 -9.90 -0.08 24.10
N LEU A 66 -10.33 0.52 25.21
CA LEU A 66 -11.36 1.55 25.19
C LEU A 66 -10.96 2.79 24.38
N GLU A 67 -9.72 3.27 24.52
CA GLU A 67 -9.24 4.40 23.71
C GLU A 67 -9.12 4.04 22.22
N GLN A 68 -8.75 2.80 21.90
CA GLN A 68 -8.75 2.30 20.52
C GLN A 68 -10.16 2.28 19.92
N GLU A 69 -11.15 1.79 20.66
CA GLU A 69 -12.55 1.78 20.23
C GLU A 69 -13.10 3.19 20.00
N LYS A 70 -12.82 4.12 20.93
CA LYS A 70 -13.19 5.53 20.78
C LYS A 70 -12.55 6.13 19.53
N TYR A 71 -11.28 5.84 19.28
CA TYR A 71 -10.56 6.36 18.12
C TYR A 71 -11.16 5.83 16.81
N LEU A 72 -11.41 4.52 16.71
CA LEU A 72 -12.03 3.93 15.53
C LEU A 72 -13.47 4.45 15.33
N GLY A 73 -14.24 4.60 16.41
CA GLY A 73 -15.55 5.22 16.38
C GLY A 73 -15.52 6.67 15.89
N ALA A 74 -14.51 7.45 16.29
CA ALA A 74 -14.29 8.80 15.80
C ALA A 74 -13.99 8.84 14.29
N ILE A 75 -13.17 7.90 13.80
CA ILE A 75 -12.89 7.77 12.36
C ILE A 75 -14.15 7.39 11.59
N VAL A 76 -14.93 6.42 12.08
CA VAL A 76 -16.23 6.05 11.50
C VAL A 76 -17.19 7.24 11.47
N GLY A 77 -17.20 8.07 12.52
CA GLY A 77 -17.98 9.31 12.56
C GLY A 77 -17.49 10.39 11.59
N CYS A 78 -16.20 10.39 11.25
CA CYS A 78 -15.64 11.26 10.20
C CYS A 78 -15.90 10.72 8.79
N THR A 79 -16.19 9.42 8.64
CA THR A 79 -16.54 8.83 7.35
C THR A 79 -17.88 9.41 6.85
N PRO A 80 -17.97 9.78 5.56
CA PRO A 80 -19.17 10.36 4.97
C PRO A 80 -20.41 9.47 5.09
N VAL A 81 -21.57 10.09 5.36
CA VAL A 81 -22.87 9.42 5.55
C VAL A 81 -23.37 8.70 4.28
N SER A 82 -22.80 8.97 3.11
CA SER A 82 -23.14 8.25 1.86
C SER A 82 -22.92 6.73 1.95
N VAL A 83 -22.02 6.28 2.84
CA VAL A 83 -21.80 4.85 3.13
C VAL A 83 -22.89 4.27 4.06
N LEU A 84 -23.51 5.12 4.90
CA LEU A 84 -24.45 4.71 5.96
C LEU A 84 -25.91 4.68 5.51
N ARG A 85 -26.21 5.10 4.28
CA ARG A 85 -27.60 5.14 3.79
C ARG A 85 -28.02 3.74 3.34
N ASP A 86 -28.66 3.03 4.26
CA ASP A 86 -29.18 1.66 4.16
C ASP A 86 -30.36 1.50 3.16
N GLY A 87 -30.37 2.31 2.09
CA GLY A 87 -31.50 2.38 1.17
C GLY A 87 -31.29 3.24 -0.07
N SER A 88 -30.12 3.88 -0.27
CA SER A 88 -29.82 4.43 -1.60
C SER A 88 -29.28 3.31 -2.48
N SER A 89 -30.21 2.69 -3.19
CA SER A 89 -29.96 2.06 -4.48
C SER A 89 -29.31 3.11 -5.40
N TRP A 90 -28.00 3.25 -5.30
CA TRP A 90 -27.22 3.69 -6.45
C TRP A 90 -27.33 2.54 -7.43
N ARG A 91 -28.16 2.74 -8.46
CA ARG A 91 -28.22 1.88 -9.63
C ARG A 91 -26.79 1.70 -10.16
N LEU A 92 -26.14 0.62 -9.75
CA LEU A 92 -25.06 -0.03 -10.51
C LEU A 92 -25.72 -0.80 -11.66
N THR A 93 -26.39 -0.07 -12.54
CA THR A 93 -26.63 -0.50 -13.91
C THR A 93 -25.61 0.27 -14.74
N ASP A 94 -24.81 -0.46 -15.51
CA ASP A 94 -23.68 -0.02 -16.34
C ASP A 94 -22.36 0.28 -15.62
N SER A 95 -21.75 -0.78 -15.10
CA SER A 95 -20.39 -1.23 -15.50
C SER A 95 -19.93 -2.33 -14.55
N SER A 96 -20.41 -3.55 -14.76
CA SER A 96 -19.99 -4.78 -14.07
C SER A 96 -18.55 -5.23 -14.41
N LEU A 97 -17.67 -4.31 -14.78
CA LEU A 97 -16.30 -4.58 -15.25
C LEU A 97 -15.22 -4.47 -14.15
N SER A 98 -15.52 -3.89 -12.97
CA SER A 98 -14.52 -3.83 -11.87
C SER A 98 -14.58 -5.01 -10.89
N ILE A 99 -15.70 -5.75 -10.80
CA ILE A 99 -15.81 -6.90 -9.88
C ILE A 99 -15.62 -8.24 -10.59
N ASN A 100 -16.03 -8.35 -11.87
CA ASN A 100 -15.73 -9.56 -12.65
C ASN A 100 -14.21 -9.71 -12.93
N SER A 101 -13.45 -8.61 -12.93
CA SER A 101 -11.99 -8.63 -12.96
C SER A 101 -11.38 -9.15 -11.65
N LEU A 102 -12.03 -8.93 -10.49
CA LEU A 102 -11.68 -9.56 -9.21
C LEU A 102 -11.98 -11.07 -9.20
N VAL A 103 -12.99 -11.50 -9.98
CA VAL A 103 -13.43 -12.91 -10.09
C VAL A 103 -12.58 -13.70 -11.09
N LEU A 104 -12.28 -13.14 -12.27
CA LEU A 104 -11.41 -13.79 -13.27
C LEU A 104 -9.95 -13.89 -12.80
N ALA A 105 -9.47 -12.94 -11.98
CA ALA A 105 -8.16 -13.06 -11.34
C ALA A 105 -8.10 -14.17 -10.27
N ALA A 106 -9.25 -14.72 -9.83
CA ALA A 106 -9.36 -15.63 -8.70
C ALA A 106 -9.95 -17.02 -9.02
N GLY A 107 -10.23 -17.36 -10.28
CA GLY A 107 -10.84 -18.65 -10.64
C GLY A 107 -10.50 -19.10 -12.06
N GLY A 108 -9.55 -20.03 -12.17
CA GLY A 108 -9.44 -20.89 -13.35
C GLY A 108 -10.56 -21.93 -13.28
N GLY A 109 -11.65 -21.69 -14.02
CA GLY A 109 -12.80 -22.58 -14.07
C GLY A 109 -13.54 -22.37 -15.38
N THR A 110 -13.36 -23.32 -16.29
CA THR A 110 -14.01 -23.42 -17.60
C THR A 110 -15.53 -23.44 -17.48
N LEU A 111 -16.20 -22.44 -18.04
CA LEU A 111 -17.59 -22.57 -18.51
C LEU A 111 -17.67 -21.94 -19.91
N GLU A 112 -17.97 -22.79 -20.89
CA GLU A 112 -18.13 -22.45 -22.30
C GLU A 112 -19.27 -21.43 -22.48
N VAL A 113 -18.99 -20.32 -23.16
CA VAL A 113 -20.01 -19.40 -23.70
C VAL A 113 -19.62 -19.05 -25.15
N PRO A 114 -20.58 -19.00 -26.09
CA PRO A 114 -20.31 -19.12 -27.52
C PRO A 114 -19.69 -17.87 -28.16
N GLN A 115 -18.95 -18.11 -29.24
CA GLN A 115 -18.22 -17.16 -30.08
C GLN A 115 -19.05 -15.96 -30.56
N TYR A 116 -18.54 -14.75 -30.29
CA TYR A 116 -18.61 -13.63 -31.24
C TYR A 116 -17.24 -12.93 -31.26
N GLN A 117 -16.67 -12.83 -32.47
CA GLN A 117 -15.32 -12.34 -32.74
C GLN A 117 -15.21 -10.83 -32.47
N ALA A 118 -14.32 -10.46 -31.55
CA ALA A 118 -13.69 -9.15 -31.52
C ALA A 118 -12.17 -9.36 -31.38
N SER A 119 -11.47 -9.08 -32.46
CA SER A 119 -10.05 -9.35 -32.66
C SER A 119 -9.17 -8.33 -31.93
N TYR A 120 -8.75 -8.64 -30.70
CA TYR A 120 -7.53 -8.09 -30.11
C TYR A 120 -6.78 -9.21 -29.38
N ASN A 121 -5.65 -9.63 -29.95
CA ASN A 121 -4.81 -10.69 -29.39
C ASN A 121 -3.98 -10.16 -28.22
N THR A 122 -4.31 -10.58 -26.99
CA THR A 122 -3.41 -10.43 -25.82
C THR A 122 -2.40 -11.58 -25.82
N LEU A 123 -1.12 -11.25 -25.96
CA LEU A 123 0.03 -12.19 -26.05
C LEU A 123 0.49 -12.68 -24.67
N THR A 124 -0.33 -13.46 -23.95
CA THR A 124 0.14 -14.16 -22.75
C THR A 124 -0.33 -15.61 -22.72
N PRO A 125 0.58 -16.61 -22.61
CA PRO A 125 0.20 -18.01 -22.43
C PRO A 125 -0.42 -18.23 -21.05
N GLU A 126 -1.59 -18.85 -21.01
CA GLU A 126 -2.23 -19.37 -19.79
C GLU A 126 -1.46 -20.59 -19.28
N VAL A 127 -0.79 -20.47 -18.13
CA VAL A 127 -0.22 -21.59 -17.38
C VAL A 127 -0.63 -21.47 -15.92
N GLY A 128 -1.16 -22.56 -15.37
CA GLY A 128 -1.84 -22.66 -14.08
C GLY A 128 -1.06 -22.08 -12.90
N ARG A 129 -1.60 -21.01 -12.30
CA ARG A 129 -1.08 -20.37 -11.09
C ARG A 129 -1.60 -21.09 -9.85
N LYS A 130 -0.69 -21.45 -8.92
CA LYS A 130 -1.05 -21.88 -7.56
C LYS A 130 -1.80 -20.74 -6.86
N SER A 131 -2.83 -21.08 -6.07
CA SER A 131 -3.76 -20.14 -5.44
C SER A 131 -3.06 -19.08 -4.57
N ASN A 132 -3.25 -17.80 -4.88
CA ASN A 132 -2.70 -16.67 -4.13
C ASN A 132 -3.41 -16.44 -2.78
N PRO A 133 -2.72 -15.97 -1.73
CA PRO A 133 -3.33 -15.70 -0.43
C PRO A 133 -4.31 -14.50 -0.43
N ILE A 134 -4.13 -13.54 -1.36
CA ILE A 134 -5.08 -12.45 -1.63
C ILE A 134 -6.38 -12.99 -2.19
N SER A 135 -6.34 -14.03 -3.03
CA SER A 135 -7.58 -14.71 -3.46
C SER A 135 -8.27 -15.38 -2.28
N LYS A 136 -7.56 -15.77 -1.22
CA LYS A 136 -8.18 -16.20 0.05
C LYS A 136 -8.78 -15.05 0.85
N ALA A 137 -8.15 -13.87 0.93
CA ALA A 137 -8.74 -12.70 1.58
C ALA A 137 -10.00 -12.21 0.83
N MET A 138 -9.93 -12.18 -0.50
CA MET A 138 -11.07 -11.91 -1.38
C MET A 138 -12.08 -13.06 -1.44
N ASN A 139 -11.66 -14.32 -1.22
CA ASN A 139 -12.57 -15.43 -0.98
C ASN A 139 -13.14 -15.42 0.44
N THR A 140 -12.54 -14.73 1.41
CA THR A 140 -13.16 -14.55 2.73
C THR A 140 -14.27 -13.50 2.63
N LEU A 141 -14.12 -12.52 1.73
CA LEU A 141 -15.21 -11.71 1.17
C LEU A 141 -16.20 -12.52 0.31
N ARG A 142 -15.84 -13.74 -0.15
CA ARG A 142 -16.78 -14.72 -0.77
C ARG A 142 -17.44 -15.68 0.23
N ILE A 143 -16.79 -16.12 1.32
CA ILE A 143 -17.24 -17.25 2.16
C ILE A 143 -18.31 -16.86 3.20
N THR A 144 -18.51 -15.57 3.48
CA THR A 144 -19.75 -15.09 4.10
C THR A 144 -20.96 -15.20 3.17
N ALA A 145 -20.74 -15.48 1.88
CA ALA A 145 -21.71 -16.00 0.93
C ALA A 145 -21.39 -17.50 0.67
N GLY A 146 -21.75 -18.36 1.62
CA GLY A 146 -21.40 -19.78 1.55
C GLY A 146 -21.96 -20.51 0.31
N PRO A 147 -21.28 -21.56 -0.20
CA PRO A 147 -21.90 -22.55 -1.06
C PRO A 147 -22.46 -23.69 -0.18
N ARG A 148 -23.78 -23.76 -0.04
CA ARG A 148 -24.46 -25.03 0.25
C ARG A 148 -25.07 -25.51 -1.05
N LEU A 149 -24.40 -26.44 -1.71
CA LEU A 149 -24.96 -27.17 -2.84
C LEU A 149 -25.73 -28.39 -2.32
N SER A 150 -26.91 -28.57 -2.91
CA SER A 150 -27.81 -29.75 -2.92
C SER A 150 -28.65 -29.93 -1.64
N VAL A 151 -29.98 -30.12 -1.68
CA VAL A 151 -30.86 -30.78 -2.66
C VAL A 151 -32.24 -30.08 -2.66
N ASP A 152 -32.89 -30.02 -3.82
CA ASP A 152 -34.29 -29.64 -4.04
C ASP A 152 -35.26 -30.20 -2.98
N SER A 153 -36.18 -29.36 -2.48
CA SER A 153 -37.63 -29.59 -2.42
C SER A 153 -38.35 -28.41 -1.78
N THR A 154 -39.06 -27.64 -2.62
CA THR A 154 -40.26 -26.83 -2.34
C THR A 154 -40.45 -26.26 -0.92
N ASP A 155 -40.21 -24.96 -0.74
CA ASP A 155 -41.20 -24.08 -0.09
C ASP A 155 -40.89 -22.59 -0.30
N GLN A 156 -41.94 -21.82 -0.58
CA GLN A 156 -41.90 -20.36 -0.71
C GLN A 156 -41.68 -19.73 0.67
N THR A 157 -40.52 -19.15 0.92
CA THR A 157 -40.35 -18.05 1.89
C THR A 157 -39.23 -17.11 1.42
N ASN A 158 -39.43 -15.80 1.63
CA ASN A 158 -38.52 -14.71 1.29
C ASN A 158 -37.08 -14.96 1.80
N GLU A 159 -36.14 -15.26 0.91
CA GLU A 159 -34.70 -15.13 1.17
C GLU A 159 -34.28 -13.68 0.84
N PRO A 160 -33.77 -12.88 1.80
CA PRO A 160 -33.19 -11.60 1.46
C PRO A 160 -31.90 -11.87 0.71
N ALA A 161 -31.74 -11.31 -0.49
CA ALA A 161 -30.44 -11.23 -1.12
C ALA A 161 -29.45 -10.65 -0.09
N LEU A 162 -28.51 -11.45 0.40
CA LEU A 162 -27.54 -11.04 1.42
C LEU A 162 -26.66 -9.93 0.82
N ALA A 163 -27.09 -8.70 1.07
CA ALA A 163 -26.41 -7.50 0.64
C ALA A 163 -25.03 -7.45 1.29
N PHE A 164 -24.01 -7.09 0.51
CA PHE A 164 -22.72 -6.63 1.01
C PHE A 164 -22.98 -5.63 2.15
N GLN A 165 -22.62 -5.98 3.39
CA GLN A 165 -22.78 -5.06 4.50
C GLN A 165 -21.68 -4.01 4.39
N LYS A 166 -22.00 -2.87 3.76
CA LYS A 166 -21.06 -1.77 3.56
C LYS A 166 -20.57 -1.26 4.90
N ALA A 167 -19.27 -1.40 5.18
CA ALA A 167 -18.64 -0.84 6.36
C ALA A 167 -18.21 0.60 6.10
N ALA A 168 -18.24 1.44 7.13
CA ALA A 168 -17.76 2.82 7.05
C ALA A 168 -16.23 2.91 7.10
N LEU A 169 -15.59 1.91 7.71
CA LEU A 169 -14.14 1.84 7.86
C LEU A 169 -13.65 0.42 7.52
N TYR A 170 -12.68 0.34 6.63
CA TYR A 170 -11.97 -0.89 6.31
C TYR A 170 -10.54 -0.83 6.87
N VAL A 171 -10.15 -1.83 7.64
CA VAL A 171 -8.84 -1.90 8.30
C VAL A 171 -8.04 -3.05 7.69
N PHE A 172 -7.02 -2.71 6.91
CA PHE A 172 -6.06 -3.66 6.35
C PHE A 172 -4.97 -3.93 7.39
N GLY A 173 -4.77 -5.19 7.73
CA GLY A 173 -3.80 -5.56 8.75
C GLY A 173 -3.25 -6.97 8.59
N GLU A 174 -2.22 -7.28 9.36
CA GLU A 174 -1.58 -8.59 9.36
C GLU A 174 -2.58 -9.67 9.80
N LYS A 175 -2.64 -10.76 9.04
CA LYS A 175 -3.54 -11.90 9.27
C LYS A 175 -3.42 -12.53 10.66
N THR A 176 -2.21 -12.54 11.22
CA THR A 176 -1.93 -13.02 12.59
C THR A 176 -2.61 -12.14 13.64
N ASN A 177 -2.55 -10.82 13.47
CA ASN A 177 -3.12 -9.87 14.42
C ASN A 177 -4.65 -9.82 14.34
N ILE A 178 -5.22 -9.86 13.13
CA ILE A 178 -6.67 -9.73 12.91
C ILE A 178 -7.46 -10.93 13.46
N LYS A 179 -6.90 -12.15 13.41
CA LYS A 179 -7.57 -13.36 13.93
C LYS A 179 -7.94 -13.28 15.43
N HIS A 180 -7.28 -12.41 16.18
CA HIS A 180 -7.48 -12.28 17.62
C HIS A 180 -8.36 -11.08 18.01
N ILE A 181 -8.85 -10.31 17.03
CA ILE A 181 -9.72 -9.16 17.26
C ILE A 181 -11.17 -9.66 17.29
N LYS A 182 -11.91 -9.32 18.35
CA LYS A 182 -13.35 -9.54 18.43
C LYS A 182 -14.03 -8.54 17.50
N THR A 183 -14.38 -8.97 16.29
CA THR A 183 -15.01 -8.13 15.26
C THR A 183 -16.34 -7.54 15.74
N ASP A 184 -17.06 -8.25 16.60
CA ASP A 184 -18.37 -7.83 17.13
C ASP A 184 -18.31 -6.56 17.99
N THR A 185 -17.12 -6.20 18.48
CA THR A 185 -16.91 -5.00 19.31
C THR A 185 -16.84 -3.71 18.48
N TYR A 186 -16.49 -3.79 17.20
CA TYR A 186 -16.24 -2.62 16.36
C TYR A 186 -17.41 -2.36 15.41
N HIS A 187 -18.29 -1.42 15.77
CA HIS A 187 -19.43 -1.07 14.94
C HIS A 187 -18.99 -0.45 13.60
N LYS A 188 -19.57 -0.91 12.48
CA LYS A 188 -19.33 -0.40 11.10
C LYS A 188 -17.87 -0.41 10.65
N THR A 189 -17.05 -1.29 11.24
CA THR A 189 -15.64 -1.47 10.90
C THR A 189 -15.40 -2.89 10.45
N GLU A 190 -14.73 -3.07 9.32
CA GLU A 190 -14.38 -4.39 8.77
C GLU A 190 -12.86 -4.57 8.73
N PHE A 191 -12.37 -5.72 9.19
CA PHE A 191 -10.95 -6.03 9.21
C PHE A 191 -10.58 -6.98 8.06
N ILE A 192 -9.71 -6.53 7.17
CA ILE A 192 -9.25 -7.29 6.00
C ILE A 192 -7.86 -7.87 6.28
N PRO A 193 -7.72 -9.21 6.43
CA PRO A 193 -6.43 -9.85 6.57
C PRO A 193 -5.63 -9.77 5.27
N MET A 194 -4.43 -9.21 5.39
CA MET A 194 -3.47 -9.12 4.31
C MET A 194 -2.29 -10.04 4.56
N ASP A 195 -1.91 -10.75 3.50
CA ASP A 195 -0.65 -11.46 3.41
C ASP A 195 0.29 -10.57 2.57
N PHE A 196 1.53 -10.42 3.04
CA PHE A 196 2.53 -9.57 2.39
C PHE A 196 3.93 -10.17 2.49
N HIS A 197 4.83 -9.65 1.65
CA HIS A 197 6.22 -10.08 1.65
C HIS A 197 7.03 -9.27 2.65
N ASP A 198 7.72 -9.95 3.57
CA ASP A 198 8.60 -9.28 4.54
C ASP A 198 9.86 -8.73 3.85
N VAL A 199 10.58 -7.84 4.53
CA VAL A 199 11.80 -7.22 3.99
C VAL A 199 12.83 -8.27 3.53
N ARG A 200 12.89 -9.44 4.20
CA ARG A 200 13.84 -10.50 3.83
C ARG A 200 13.45 -11.18 2.52
N GLN A 201 12.16 -11.43 2.31
CA GLN A 201 11.62 -11.97 1.07
C GLN A 201 11.81 -11.01 -0.11
N VAL A 202 11.57 -9.71 0.11
CA VAL A 202 11.81 -8.68 -0.92
C VAL A 202 13.30 -8.63 -1.31
N LYS A 203 14.21 -8.69 -0.33
CA LYS A 203 15.66 -8.77 -0.59
C LYS A 203 16.06 -10.01 -1.38
N ALA A 204 15.53 -11.17 -1.01
CA ALA A 204 15.84 -12.42 -1.68
C ALA A 204 15.34 -12.41 -3.14
N SER A 205 14.12 -11.90 -3.35
CA SER A 205 13.52 -11.73 -4.66
C SER A 205 14.35 -10.82 -5.56
N PHE A 206 14.72 -9.63 -5.07
CA PHE A 206 15.55 -8.70 -5.82
C PHE A 206 16.92 -9.27 -6.18
N LYS A 207 17.57 -10.00 -5.25
CA LYS A 207 18.85 -10.65 -5.54
C LYS A 207 18.73 -11.69 -6.66
N LYS A 208 17.64 -12.45 -6.71
CA LYS A 208 17.36 -13.38 -7.81
C LYS A 208 17.12 -12.65 -9.12
N LEU A 209 16.35 -11.55 -9.11
CA LEU A 209 16.09 -10.73 -10.29
C LEU A 209 17.39 -10.14 -10.86
N MET A 210 18.26 -9.60 -10.01
CA MET A 210 19.55 -9.06 -10.42
C MET A 210 20.44 -10.13 -11.06
N ARG A 211 20.45 -11.35 -10.50
CA ARG A 211 21.17 -12.49 -11.09
C ARG A 211 20.60 -12.91 -12.45
N ALA A 212 19.28 -12.82 -12.62
CA ALA A 212 18.63 -13.10 -13.89
C ALA A 212 18.96 -12.05 -14.96
N SER A 213 19.02 -10.77 -14.56
CA SER A 213 19.22 -9.63 -15.47
C SER A 213 20.69 -9.38 -15.83
N VAL A 214 21.60 -9.66 -14.89
CA VAL A 214 23.05 -9.51 -15.06
C VAL A 214 23.73 -10.80 -14.61
N PRO A 215 23.66 -11.88 -15.42
CA PRO A 215 24.26 -13.16 -15.05
C PRO A 215 25.79 -13.06 -15.08
N SER A 216 26.45 -13.60 -14.06
CA SER A 216 27.92 -13.63 -14.00
C SER A 216 28.54 -14.62 -15.00
N THR A 217 27.74 -15.57 -15.51
CA THR A 217 28.16 -16.59 -16.48
C THR A 217 27.01 -16.84 -17.47
N VAL A 218 27.32 -16.95 -18.76
CA VAL A 218 26.33 -17.27 -19.79
C VAL A 218 26.08 -18.78 -19.77
N SER A 219 24.95 -19.23 -19.22
CA SER A 219 24.52 -20.64 -19.26
C SER A 219 23.70 -20.90 -20.53
N ASN A 220 24.12 -21.87 -21.36
CA ASN A 220 23.42 -22.27 -22.59
C ASN A 220 22.28 -23.30 -22.36
N ASP A 221 21.85 -23.51 -21.11
CA ASP A 221 20.76 -24.43 -20.79
C ASP A 221 19.39 -23.85 -21.14
N GLN A 222 18.63 -24.54 -21.99
CA GLN A 222 17.27 -24.15 -22.37
C GLN A 222 16.28 -24.16 -21.18
N GLU A 223 16.56 -24.94 -20.13
CA GLU A 223 15.77 -24.95 -18.89
C GLU A 223 15.98 -23.69 -18.01
N HIS A 224 17.06 -22.94 -18.24
CA HIS A 224 17.42 -21.73 -17.50
C HIS A 224 17.25 -20.46 -18.34
N SER A 225 16.12 -20.36 -19.05
CA SER A 225 15.80 -19.15 -19.83
C SER A 225 15.70 -17.90 -18.94
N PHE A 226 15.95 -16.72 -19.53
CA PHE A 226 15.80 -15.43 -18.85
C PHE A 226 14.41 -15.27 -18.22
N PHE A 227 13.35 -15.57 -18.97
CA PHE A 227 11.97 -15.43 -18.49
C PHE A 227 11.67 -16.33 -17.29
N ARG A 228 12.19 -17.57 -17.30
CA ARG A 228 12.03 -18.50 -16.16
C ARG A 228 12.83 -18.03 -14.94
N SER A 229 14.01 -17.46 -15.15
CA SER A 229 14.82 -16.87 -14.07
C SER A 229 14.14 -15.65 -13.44
N VAL A 230 13.48 -14.82 -14.25
CA VAL A 230 12.65 -13.70 -13.78
C VAL A 230 11.41 -14.21 -13.04
N GLU A 231 10.71 -15.22 -13.55
CA GLU A 231 9.57 -15.82 -12.85
C GLU A 231 9.96 -16.39 -11.48
N ASN A 232 11.06 -17.16 -11.42
CA ASN A 232 11.62 -17.72 -10.18
C ASN A 232 12.13 -16.66 -9.18
N SER A 233 12.33 -15.42 -9.63
CA SER A 233 12.66 -14.31 -8.75
C SER A 233 11.46 -13.89 -7.90
N GLU A 234 10.24 -14.19 -8.33
CA GLU A 234 8.97 -13.75 -7.73
C GLU A 234 8.77 -12.23 -7.70
N TRP A 235 9.70 -11.43 -8.23
CA TRP A 235 9.65 -9.96 -8.14
C TRP A 235 8.36 -9.38 -8.71
N LEU A 236 7.98 -9.84 -9.91
CA LEU A 236 6.75 -9.41 -10.58
C LEU A 236 5.49 -9.86 -9.81
N SER A 237 5.54 -11.01 -9.12
CA SER A 237 4.44 -11.48 -8.26
C SER A 237 4.28 -10.60 -7.00
N GLN A 238 5.39 -10.14 -6.44
CA GLN A 238 5.35 -9.17 -5.33
C GLN A 238 4.80 -7.81 -5.79
N LEU A 239 5.18 -7.33 -6.99
CA LEU A 239 4.62 -6.12 -7.58
C LEU A 239 3.12 -6.24 -7.86
N GLU A 240 2.68 -7.38 -8.41
CA GLU A 240 1.26 -7.68 -8.61
C GLU A 240 0.49 -7.55 -7.30
N THR A 241 0.99 -8.16 -6.22
CA THR A 241 0.40 -8.09 -4.88
C THR A 241 0.28 -6.65 -4.37
N LEU A 242 1.33 -5.84 -4.52
CA LEU A 242 1.33 -4.43 -4.10
C LEU A 242 0.30 -3.59 -4.88
N LEU A 243 0.26 -3.78 -6.20
CA LEU A 243 -0.66 -3.06 -7.09
C LEU A 243 -2.11 -3.48 -6.84
N GLN A 244 -2.38 -4.78 -6.65
CA GLN A 244 -3.71 -5.30 -6.31
C GLN A 244 -4.20 -4.73 -4.97
N CYS A 245 -3.34 -4.71 -3.95
CA CYS A 245 -3.70 -4.14 -2.66
C CYS A 245 -4.01 -2.64 -2.76
N SER A 246 -3.16 -1.89 -3.47
CA SER A 246 -3.37 -0.45 -3.68
C SER A 246 -4.64 -0.17 -4.48
N GLY A 247 -4.94 -0.98 -5.50
CA GLY A 247 -6.17 -0.90 -6.28
C GLY A 247 -7.42 -1.17 -5.43
N ALA A 248 -7.38 -2.17 -4.55
CA ALA A 248 -8.49 -2.42 -3.62
C ALA A 248 -8.76 -1.21 -2.71
N ILE A 249 -7.71 -0.53 -2.22
CA ILE A 249 -7.87 0.70 -1.43
C ILE A 249 -8.52 1.82 -2.25
N VAL A 250 -8.10 1.98 -3.51
CA VAL A 250 -8.67 2.97 -4.44
C VAL A 250 -10.17 2.72 -4.62
N ASP A 251 -10.58 1.47 -4.86
CA ASP A 251 -11.99 1.09 -5.05
C ASP A 251 -12.84 1.36 -3.80
N LEU A 252 -12.34 1.01 -2.61
CA LEU A 252 -13.04 1.28 -1.34
C LEU A 252 -13.25 2.79 -1.11
N ILE A 253 -12.26 3.60 -1.48
CA ILE A 253 -12.29 5.05 -1.23
C ILE A 253 -13.11 5.82 -2.28
N ASP A 254 -12.86 5.59 -3.58
CA ASP A 254 -13.50 6.36 -4.66
C ASP A 254 -14.89 5.80 -5.01
N LEU A 255 -15.05 4.47 -5.07
CA LEU A 255 -16.33 3.85 -5.48
C LEU A 255 -17.28 3.66 -4.31
N LEU A 256 -16.80 3.16 -3.17
CA LEU A 256 -17.67 2.93 -2.00
C LEU A 256 -17.78 4.15 -1.09
N GLY A 257 -16.83 5.09 -1.16
CA GLY A 257 -16.77 6.24 -0.27
C GLY A 257 -16.42 5.88 1.19
N ALA A 258 -15.88 4.68 1.42
CA ALA A 258 -15.49 4.21 2.74
C ALA A 258 -14.09 4.70 3.10
N SER A 259 -13.85 4.95 4.39
CA SER A 259 -12.50 5.25 4.86
C SER A 259 -11.69 3.96 4.98
N VAL A 260 -10.39 4.06 4.74
CA VAL A 260 -9.47 2.92 4.77
C VAL A 260 -8.31 3.21 5.70
N MET A 261 -7.94 2.21 6.50
CA MET A 261 -6.81 2.25 7.41
C MET A 261 -5.82 1.13 7.10
N VAL A 262 -4.55 1.47 6.86
CA VAL A 262 -3.48 0.52 6.52
C VAL A 262 -2.54 0.34 7.72
N LEU A 263 -2.60 -0.83 8.36
CA LEU A 263 -1.86 -1.20 9.58
C LEU A 263 -0.97 -2.44 9.34
N LEU A 264 0.03 -2.28 8.48
CA LEU A 264 0.92 -3.38 8.10
C LEU A 264 2.28 -3.25 8.77
N GLU A 265 2.76 -4.36 9.34
CA GLU A 265 4.09 -4.50 9.96
C GLU A 265 4.40 -3.36 10.94
N ASP A 266 5.48 -2.62 10.71
CA ASP A 266 5.92 -1.48 11.52
C ASP A 266 5.44 -0.12 10.95
N GLY A 267 4.70 -0.13 9.84
CA GLY A 267 4.09 1.08 9.29
C GLY A 267 5.03 2.01 8.50
N TRP A 268 6.25 1.59 8.16
CA TRP A 268 7.24 2.40 7.44
C TRP A 268 7.75 1.81 6.11
N ASP A 269 7.51 0.53 5.82
CA ASP A 269 7.93 -0.13 4.57
C ASP A 269 6.71 -0.37 3.67
N ILE A 270 6.07 -1.53 3.78
CA ILE A 270 4.93 -1.88 2.92
C ILE A 270 3.75 -0.91 3.07
N THR A 271 3.49 -0.41 4.28
CA THR A 271 2.47 0.64 4.47
C THR A 271 2.79 1.89 3.66
N ALA A 272 4.06 2.28 3.51
CA ALA A 272 4.44 3.41 2.67
C ALA A 272 4.22 3.10 1.18
N GLN A 273 4.60 1.90 0.73
CA GLN A 273 4.38 1.44 -0.66
C GLN A 273 2.89 1.50 -1.02
N VAL A 274 2.04 0.83 -0.25
CA VAL A 274 0.61 0.71 -0.51
C VAL A 274 -0.10 2.06 -0.38
N SER A 275 0.19 2.84 0.67
CA SER A 275 -0.40 4.16 0.88
C SER A 275 -0.06 5.13 -0.26
N SER A 276 1.21 5.18 -0.67
CA SER A 276 1.65 6.10 -1.71
C SER A 276 1.16 5.70 -3.10
N LEU A 277 1.10 4.41 -3.42
CA LEU A 277 0.51 3.91 -4.67
C LEU A 277 -1.00 4.20 -4.75
N ALA A 278 -1.75 3.98 -3.66
CA ALA A 278 -3.17 4.31 -3.62
C ALA A 278 -3.39 5.81 -3.84
N GLN A 279 -2.61 6.67 -3.18
CA GLN A 279 -2.67 8.12 -3.37
C GLN A 279 -2.33 8.54 -4.81
N LEU A 280 -1.31 7.94 -5.42
CA LEU A 280 -0.94 8.19 -6.82
C LEU A 280 -2.09 7.85 -7.79
N CYS A 281 -2.84 6.78 -7.49
CA CYS A 281 -4.00 6.37 -8.27
C CYS A 281 -5.22 7.28 -8.02
N LEU A 282 -5.41 7.77 -6.79
CA LEU A 282 -6.57 8.59 -6.41
C LEU A 282 -6.44 10.07 -6.80
N ASP A 283 -5.24 10.63 -6.75
CA ASP A 283 -5.02 12.07 -6.86
C ASP A 283 -4.09 12.44 -8.03
N PRO A 284 -4.61 13.10 -9.09
CA PRO A 284 -3.80 13.55 -10.21
C PRO A 284 -2.65 14.48 -9.82
N TYR A 285 -2.76 15.22 -8.70
CA TYR A 285 -1.68 16.07 -8.23
C TYR A 285 -0.38 15.28 -8.05
N TYR A 286 -0.43 14.08 -7.47
CA TYR A 286 0.75 13.26 -7.25
C TYR A 286 1.39 12.68 -8.51
N ARG A 287 0.77 12.85 -9.68
CA ARG A 287 1.33 12.45 -10.99
C ARG A 287 2.09 13.60 -11.68
N THR A 288 2.05 14.79 -11.10
CA THR A 288 2.93 15.91 -11.46
C THR A 288 4.32 15.70 -10.87
N ILE A 289 5.36 16.33 -11.44
CA ILE A 289 6.73 16.31 -10.91
C ILE A 289 6.74 16.85 -9.48
N GLU A 290 6.04 17.95 -9.23
CA GLU A 290 5.94 18.57 -7.90
C GLU A 290 5.18 17.67 -6.92
N GLY A 291 3.99 17.20 -7.30
CA GLY A 291 3.20 16.36 -6.43
C GLY A 291 3.89 15.03 -6.13
N PHE A 292 4.58 14.41 -7.08
CA PHE A 292 5.33 13.18 -6.80
C PHE A 292 6.46 13.41 -5.79
N ARG A 293 7.12 14.58 -5.83
CA ARG A 293 8.10 14.95 -4.78
C ARG A 293 7.44 15.09 -3.42
N VAL A 294 6.31 15.80 -3.35
CA VAL A 294 5.53 15.94 -2.11
C VAL A 294 5.08 14.59 -1.58
N LEU A 295 4.69 13.65 -2.45
CA LEU A 295 4.32 12.29 -2.07
C LEU A 295 5.50 11.55 -1.43
N ILE A 296 6.70 11.64 -2.01
CA ILE A 296 7.92 11.05 -1.44
C ILE A 296 8.29 11.73 -0.12
N GLU A 297 8.32 13.06 -0.09
CA GLU A 297 8.63 13.84 1.11
C GLU A 297 7.67 13.52 2.25
N LYS A 298 6.38 13.39 1.96
CA LYS A 298 5.35 13.03 2.94
C LYS A 298 5.40 11.55 3.33
N ASP A 299 5.04 10.65 2.42
CA ASP A 299 4.76 9.24 2.75
C ASP A 299 6.01 8.39 3.00
N TRP A 300 7.18 8.85 2.56
CA TRP A 300 8.43 8.12 2.74
C TRP A 300 9.36 8.84 3.72
N LEU A 301 9.69 10.10 3.46
CA LEU A 301 10.68 10.82 4.26
C LEU A 301 10.14 11.23 5.63
N ALA A 302 9.02 11.95 5.67
CA ALA A 302 8.43 12.49 6.90
C ALA A 302 7.83 11.37 7.78
N PHE A 303 7.17 10.40 7.14
CA PHE A 303 6.66 9.21 7.83
C PHE A 303 7.73 8.19 8.25
N GLY A 304 9.02 8.47 8.02
CA GLY A 304 10.12 7.74 8.63
C GLY A 304 10.38 6.36 8.02
N HIS A 305 10.27 6.23 6.70
CA HIS A 305 10.90 5.12 6.00
C HIS A 305 12.40 5.14 6.30
N ARG A 306 12.94 4.00 6.70
CA ARG A 306 14.31 3.89 7.22
C ARG A 306 15.34 3.82 6.11
N PHE A 307 15.46 4.87 5.30
CA PHE A 307 16.32 4.93 4.12
C PHE A 307 17.76 4.48 4.43
N ASN A 308 18.34 5.00 5.51
CA ASN A 308 19.71 4.66 5.88
C ASN A 308 19.86 3.17 6.26
N HIS A 309 18.98 2.66 7.13
CA HIS A 309 18.98 1.24 7.49
C HIS A 309 18.71 0.29 6.31
N ARG A 310 18.00 0.76 5.26
CA ARG A 310 17.68 -0.01 4.06
C ARG A 310 18.74 0.13 2.95
N SER A 311 19.59 1.17 3.01
CA SER A 311 20.56 1.53 1.96
C SER A 311 21.88 0.74 1.97
N ASN A 312 22.24 0.09 3.09
CA ASN A 312 23.53 -0.60 3.26
C ASN A 312 24.76 0.29 3.00
N ILE A 313 24.64 1.61 3.18
CA ILE A 313 25.70 2.58 2.88
C ILE A 313 26.62 2.76 4.10
N LEU A 314 26.05 2.94 5.29
CA LEU A 314 26.83 3.17 6.52
C LEU A 314 27.21 1.86 7.20
N GLN A 315 28.33 1.86 7.93
CA GLN A 315 28.81 0.70 8.69
C GLN A 315 27.76 0.16 9.68
N SER A 316 26.96 1.06 10.28
CA SER A 316 25.86 0.71 11.17
C SER A 316 24.71 -0.05 10.48
N SER A 317 24.60 0.04 9.15
CA SER A 317 23.54 -0.62 8.36
C SER A 317 23.98 -1.95 7.71
N GLN A 318 25.26 -2.30 7.80
CA GLN A 318 25.83 -3.50 7.12
C GLN A 318 25.20 -4.82 7.58
N ALA A 319 24.83 -4.91 8.86
CA ALA A 319 24.17 -6.10 9.40
C ALA A 319 22.76 -6.31 8.80
N SER A 320 22.08 -5.22 8.43
CA SER A 320 20.76 -5.28 7.79
C SER A 320 20.85 -5.66 6.32
N GLY A 321 21.91 -5.26 5.61
CA GLY A 321 22.03 -5.43 4.16
C GLY A 321 21.05 -4.56 3.36
N PHE A 322 21.27 -4.48 2.05
CA PHE A 322 20.47 -3.63 1.15
C PHE A 322 19.05 -4.19 0.98
N ALA A 323 18.03 -3.35 1.20
CA ALA A 323 16.61 -3.67 1.08
C ALA A 323 15.93 -2.74 0.05
N PRO A 324 15.44 -3.27 -1.09
CA PRO A 324 14.97 -2.45 -2.21
C PRO A 324 13.49 -2.04 -2.07
N MET A 325 13.03 -1.65 -0.87
CA MET A 325 11.63 -1.30 -0.63
C MET A 325 11.18 -0.08 -1.46
N PHE A 326 12.01 0.97 -1.47
CA PHE A 326 11.74 2.16 -2.29
C PHE A 326 11.88 1.88 -3.79
N LEU A 327 12.83 1.02 -4.20
CA LEU A 327 12.95 0.62 -5.60
C LEU A 327 11.74 -0.18 -6.08
N GLN A 328 11.21 -1.07 -5.25
CA GLN A 328 9.98 -1.82 -5.56
C GLN A 328 8.79 -0.88 -5.74
N PHE A 329 8.70 0.19 -4.94
CA PHE A 329 7.71 1.25 -5.14
C PHE A 329 7.90 1.95 -6.49
N LEU A 330 9.11 2.39 -6.82
CA LEU A 330 9.37 3.05 -8.10
C LEU A 330 9.08 2.13 -9.31
N ASP A 331 9.34 0.83 -9.19
CA ASP A 331 8.96 -0.15 -10.21
C ASP A 331 7.44 -0.24 -10.34
N ALA A 332 6.70 -0.32 -9.22
CA ALA A 332 5.23 -0.28 -9.25
C ALA A 332 4.69 1.00 -9.91
N VAL A 333 5.29 2.16 -9.63
CA VAL A 333 4.97 3.43 -10.31
C VAL A 333 5.25 3.35 -11.81
N HIS A 334 6.40 2.77 -12.19
CA HIS A 334 6.73 2.55 -13.60
C HIS A 334 5.70 1.64 -14.30
N GLN A 335 5.22 0.58 -13.65
CA GLN A 335 4.16 -0.27 -14.20
C GLN A 335 2.87 0.50 -14.46
N ILE A 336 2.47 1.40 -13.55
CA ILE A 336 1.28 2.27 -13.74
C ILE A 336 1.53 3.26 -14.87
N GLN A 337 2.71 3.91 -14.91
CA GLN A 337 3.08 4.85 -15.96
C GLN A 337 3.05 4.21 -17.35
N ARG A 338 3.52 2.96 -17.49
CA ARG A 338 3.46 2.25 -18.78
C ARG A 338 2.03 1.94 -19.24
N GLN A 339 1.12 1.67 -18.30
CA GLN A 339 -0.28 1.42 -18.61
C GLN A 339 -1.04 2.71 -18.94
N PHE A 340 -0.64 3.84 -18.34
CA PHE A 340 -1.28 5.14 -18.49
C PHE A 340 -0.27 6.23 -18.89
N PRO A 341 0.31 6.18 -20.11
CA PRO A 341 1.42 7.04 -20.50
C PRO A 341 1.08 8.54 -20.54
N LEU A 342 -0.20 8.90 -20.70
CA LEU A 342 -0.67 10.29 -20.74
C LEU A 342 -1.10 10.84 -19.36
N SER A 343 -1.05 10.01 -18.31
CA SER A 343 -1.52 10.39 -16.97
C SER A 343 -0.43 10.98 -16.08
N PHE A 344 0.81 11.03 -16.54
CA PHE A 344 1.98 11.46 -15.77
C PHE A 344 2.70 12.61 -16.46
N GLU A 345 3.11 13.61 -15.68
CA GLU A 345 3.95 14.70 -16.17
C GLU A 345 5.41 14.27 -16.32
N PHE A 346 5.90 13.48 -15.36
CA PHE A 346 7.27 12.98 -15.39
C PHE A 346 7.41 11.74 -16.30
N ASN A 347 8.61 11.56 -16.84
CA ASN A 347 8.95 10.46 -17.73
C ASN A 347 9.70 9.33 -17.00
N GLU A 348 10.04 8.26 -17.73
CA GLU A 348 10.80 7.13 -17.18
C GLU A 348 12.20 7.53 -16.68
N TYR A 349 12.82 8.53 -17.32
CA TYR A 349 14.12 9.04 -16.90
C TYR A 349 14.08 9.61 -15.48
N TYR A 350 13.01 10.31 -15.12
CA TYR A 350 12.84 10.83 -13.76
C TYR A 350 12.80 9.71 -12.70
N LEU A 351 12.10 8.62 -12.97
CA LEU A 351 12.06 7.46 -12.06
C LEU A 351 13.44 6.80 -11.94
N LYS A 352 14.18 6.65 -13.04
CA LYS A 352 15.56 6.14 -13.04
C LYS A 352 16.50 7.06 -12.26
N PHE A 353 16.36 8.37 -12.42
CA PHE A 353 17.12 9.38 -11.70
C PHE A 353 16.91 9.26 -10.18
N LEU A 354 15.65 9.12 -9.73
CA LEU A 354 15.34 8.88 -8.32
C LEU A 354 15.90 7.55 -7.82
N ALA A 355 15.77 6.47 -8.59
CA ALA A 355 16.30 5.16 -8.24
C ALA A 355 17.83 5.16 -8.09
N TYR A 356 18.54 5.85 -8.99
CA TYR A 356 19.97 6.04 -8.91
C TYR A 356 20.36 6.86 -7.69
N HIS A 357 19.68 7.99 -7.46
CA HIS A 357 20.03 8.87 -6.35
C HIS A 357 19.62 8.38 -4.97
N TYR A 358 18.66 7.45 -4.89
CA TYR A 358 18.36 6.68 -3.68
C TYR A 358 19.59 5.93 -3.16
N VAL A 359 20.40 5.33 -4.05
CA VAL A 359 21.58 4.54 -3.65
C VAL A 359 22.91 5.30 -3.75
N SER A 360 22.97 6.38 -4.53
CA SER A 360 24.22 7.09 -4.81
C SER A 360 24.87 7.77 -3.61
N GLY A 361 24.09 8.11 -2.58
CA GLY A 361 24.54 8.95 -1.46
C GLY A 361 24.95 10.38 -1.86
N ARG A 362 24.73 10.79 -3.11
CA ARG A 362 25.16 12.11 -3.63
C ARG A 362 24.36 13.26 -3.04
N PHE A 363 23.07 13.03 -2.76
CA PHE A 363 22.16 14.03 -2.21
C PHE A 363 21.76 13.67 -0.80
N ARG A 364 21.44 14.71 -0.02
CA ARG A 364 21.04 14.54 1.39
C ARG A 364 19.59 14.08 1.56
N THR A 365 18.80 14.11 0.49
CA THR A 365 17.36 13.82 0.51
C THR A 365 17.03 12.46 1.11
N PHE A 366 17.77 11.40 0.75
CA PHE A 366 17.53 10.03 1.22
C PHE A 366 18.45 9.62 2.38
N LEU A 367 19.07 10.57 3.07
CA LEU A 367 19.88 10.28 4.26
C LEU A 367 19.00 10.23 5.52
N SER A 368 19.48 9.54 6.54
CA SER A 368 18.82 9.32 7.85
C SER A 368 17.49 8.54 7.78
N ASP A 369 17.03 8.05 8.93
CA ASP A 369 15.85 7.17 9.03
C ASP A 369 14.57 7.91 9.42
N SER A 370 14.65 9.14 9.94
CA SER A 370 13.47 9.91 10.39
C SER A 370 13.61 11.42 10.20
N GLU A 371 12.47 12.14 10.21
CA GLU A 371 12.44 13.61 10.15
C GLU A 371 13.21 14.24 11.33
N CYS A 372 13.06 13.68 12.54
CA CYS A 372 13.77 14.15 13.74
C CYS A 372 15.29 14.10 13.54
N GLU A 373 15.83 12.98 13.08
CA GLU A 373 17.27 12.84 12.80
C GLU A 373 17.75 13.83 11.73
N ARG A 374 16.94 14.07 10.69
CA ARG A 374 17.29 15.06 9.66
C ARG A 374 17.30 16.49 10.20
N ALA A 375 16.37 16.82 11.09
CA ALA A 375 16.31 18.11 11.75
C ALA A 375 17.52 18.33 12.69
N GLU A 376 17.86 17.32 13.50
CA GLU A 376 19.03 17.35 14.41
C GLU A 376 20.35 17.53 13.65
N LEU A 377 20.45 16.94 12.46
CA LEU A 377 21.63 17.08 11.59
C LEU A 377 21.65 18.37 10.76
N GLY A 378 20.69 19.27 10.94
CA GLY A 378 20.59 20.55 10.22
C GLY A 378 20.20 20.44 8.74
N ILE A 379 19.90 19.22 8.25
CA ILE A 379 19.61 18.93 6.83
C ILE A 379 18.34 19.65 6.34
N MET A 380 17.44 20.00 7.26
CA MET A 380 16.16 20.65 6.96
C MET A 380 16.21 22.19 6.93
N THR A 381 17.34 22.81 7.27
CA THR A 381 17.45 24.28 7.32
C THR A 381 17.50 24.89 5.89
N GLU A 382 16.82 26.02 5.68
CA GLU A 382 16.72 26.71 4.37
C GLU A 382 18.10 27.03 3.76
N GLU A 383 19.10 27.31 4.60
CA GLU A 383 20.47 27.65 4.19
C GLU A 383 21.25 26.45 3.61
N ASP A 384 20.83 25.21 3.92
CA ASP A 384 21.53 23.95 3.58
C ASP A 384 20.88 23.13 2.44
N LYS A 385 19.85 23.68 1.78
CA LYS A 385 19.22 23.06 0.58
C LYS A 385 20.14 22.93 -0.64
N ARG A 386 21.42 23.33 -0.54
CA ARG A 386 22.45 23.15 -1.58
C ARG A 386 22.67 21.67 -1.95
N GLY A 387 22.24 20.72 -1.11
CA GLY A 387 22.32 19.27 -1.35
C GLY A 387 20.98 18.54 -1.55
N SER A 388 19.86 19.26 -1.76
CA SER A 388 18.55 18.65 -1.97
C SER A 388 18.29 18.33 -3.45
N LEU A 389 17.77 17.13 -3.73
CA LEU A 389 17.33 16.71 -5.07
C LEU A 389 16.36 17.72 -5.70
N SER A 390 15.51 18.34 -4.88
CA SER A 390 14.44 19.25 -5.32
C SER A 390 14.95 20.52 -6.00
N ARG A 391 16.22 20.92 -5.78
CA ARG A 391 16.84 22.11 -6.42
C ARG A 391 17.44 21.79 -7.79
N HIS A 392 18.10 20.64 -7.96
CA HIS A 392 18.77 20.25 -9.21
C HIS A 392 17.79 20.08 -10.37
N LEU A 393 16.54 19.72 -10.07
CA LEU A 393 15.50 19.63 -11.09
C LEU A 393 14.83 20.98 -11.41
N LYS A 394 14.96 21.99 -10.55
CA LYS A 394 14.49 23.36 -10.84
C LYS A 394 15.50 24.16 -11.66
N SER A 395 16.79 23.83 -11.61
CA SER A 395 17.83 24.53 -12.37
C SER A 395 17.94 24.11 -13.84
N VAL A 396 17.07 23.22 -14.32
CA VAL A 396 17.04 22.84 -15.75
C VAL A 396 16.22 23.83 -16.58
N GLU A 397 15.46 24.71 -15.94
CA GLU A 397 14.84 25.86 -16.60
C GLU A 397 15.52 27.15 -16.14
N THR A 398 16.08 27.86 -17.11
CA THR A 398 16.73 29.19 -17.07
C THR A 398 18.26 29.25 -16.82
N SER A 399 18.95 29.59 -17.92
CA SER A 399 20.23 30.28 -18.08
C SER A 399 21.53 29.62 -17.59
N ASP A 400 22.36 29.32 -18.59
CA ASP A 400 23.82 29.36 -18.73
C ASP A 400 24.72 29.54 -17.49
N ASP A 401 25.87 28.86 -17.61
CA ASP A 401 27.08 28.91 -16.78
C ASP A 401 27.00 28.27 -15.40
N ASP A 402 27.15 26.95 -15.35
CA ASP A 402 28.12 26.36 -14.43
C ASP A 402 28.70 25.05 -14.95
N ILE A 403 30.01 25.08 -15.08
CA ILE A 403 30.91 24.08 -15.64
C ILE A 403 30.79 22.76 -14.86
N TYR A 404 30.57 21.69 -15.61
CA TYR A 404 30.82 20.30 -15.24
C TYR A 404 32.28 20.11 -14.80
N PRO A 405 32.54 19.41 -13.68
CA PRO A 405 33.69 18.52 -13.67
C PRO A 405 33.31 17.16 -13.07
N GLY A 406 33.50 16.10 -13.86
CA GLY A 406 33.52 14.70 -13.40
C GLY A 406 32.28 13.90 -13.75
#